data_AF-A0A8T3CCP2-F1
#
_entry.id   AF-A0A8T3CCP2-F1
#
_cell.length_a   1.000
_cell.length_b   1.000
_cell.length_c   1.000
_cell.angle_alpha   90.00
_cell.angle_beta   90.00
_cell.angle_gamma   90.00
#
_symmetry.space_group_name_H-M   'P 1'
#
loop_
_entity.id
_entity.type
_entity.pdbx_description
1 polymer ?
#
loop_
_entity_poly.entity_id
_entity_poly.type
_entity_poly.pdbx_seq_one_letter_code
_entity_poly.pdbx_strand_id
1 'polypeptide(L)'
;MALENSKYQHDNVTRRFISFCSGVIVLQTEQAGQYKMAMALSVAERAVGAIVGAAVADAAAQPLHWNYNLDKLKAILAQVPCPEFHPQSANPFYRRDTGQQSCYGDQAYVLLESLAECGGLNVEDLKKRTLKAFGPGSEYDTPVNDPYREKGGPRPQLPIEGPWRHASLKSFLKNVDAGKEETGCADDNQIDGITKLAPIVGRYAGKPEMLEKVEDAIRVTQNNDPCITETLAAARILEHYILNGPDPKALDAVLKQLDDPSRKNPQELDRAVAGHLHQVKEHMSKTPQELIPAVFPNT
;
A
#
# COMPACT_ATOMS: atom_id res chain seq x y z
N MET A 1 -16.24 -28.12 12.38
CA MET A 1 -16.96 -26.92 12.86
C MET A 1 -16.17 -25.60 12.76
N ALA A 2 -15.07 -25.35 13.47
CA ALA A 2 -14.35 -24.06 13.34
C ALA A 2 -13.59 -23.90 11.99
N LEU A 3 -13.05 -24.99 11.44
CA LEU A 3 -12.33 -25.01 10.14
C LEU A 3 -13.27 -24.92 8.92
N GLU A 4 -14.53 -25.32 9.04
CA GLU A 4 -15.52 -25.24 7.94
C GLU A 4 -16.09 -23.82 7.81
N ASN A 5 -16.25 -23.09 8.91
CA ASN A 5 -16.73 -21.71 8.89
C ASN A 5 -15.73 -20.72 8.26
N SER A 6 -14.43 -20.97 8.39
CA SER A 6 -13.38 -20.14 7.77
C SER A 6 -13.37 -20.30 6.23
N LYS A 7 -13.48 -21.53 5.70
CA LYS A 7 -13.64 -21.76 4.26
C LYS A 7 -14.92 -21.14 3.71
N TYR A 8 -16.03 -21.23 4.45
CA TYR A 8 -17.31 -20.65 4.04
C TYR A 8 -17.31 -19.11 3.99
N GLN A 9 -16.55 -18.44 4.87
CA GLN A 9 -16.40 -16.98 4.81
C GLN A 9 -15.49 -16.55 3.66
N HIS A 10 -14.39 -17.28 3.41
CA HIS A 10 -13.48 -17.01 2.30
C HIS A 10 -14.18 -17.19 0.94
N ASP A 11 -15.01 -18.24 0.79
CA ASP A 11 -15.79 -18.50 -0.42
C ASP A 11 -16.85 -17.42 -0.69
N ASN A 12 -17.44 -16.82 0.35
CA ASN A 12 -18.43 -15.75 0.18
C ASN A 12 -17.79 -14.40 -0.23
N VAL A 13 -16.58 -14.10 0.26
CA VAL A 13 -15.84 -12.88 -0.13
C VAL A 13 -15.32 -13.03 -1.56
N THR A 14 -14.77 -14.19 -1.93
CA THR A 14 -14.38 -14.50 -3.31
C THR A 14 -15.58 -14.46 -4.26
N ARG A 15 -16.77 -14.96 -3.85
CA ARG A 15 -18.00 -14.86 -4.64
C ARG A 15 -18.53 -13.43 -4.75
N ARG A 16 -18.39 -12.57 -3.73
CA ARG A 16 -18.77 -11.15 -3.80
C ARG A 16 -17.81 -10.34 -4.68
N PHE A 17 -16.50 -10.63 -4.61
CA PHE A 17 -15.50 -10.07 -5.50
C PHE A 17 -15.76 -10.50 -6.96
N ILE A 18 -16.02 -11.80 -7.19
CA ILE A 18 -16.43 -12.32 -8.49
C ILE A 18 -17.77 -11.71 -8.93
N SER A 19 -18.75 -11.49 -8.06
CA SER A 19 -20.02 -10.86 -8.40
C SER A 19 -19.88 -9.36 -8.72
N PHE A 20 -18.96 -8.65 -8.05
CA PHE A 20 -18.60 -7.28 -8.38
C PHE A 20 -17.91 -7.23 -9.76
N CYS A 21 -16.96 -8.14 -10.02
CA CYS A 21 -16.32 -8.27 -11.32
C CYS A 21 -17.28 -8.75 -12.43
N SER A 22 -18.21 -9.65 -12.11
CA SER A 22 -19.18 -10.21 -13.07
C SER A 22 -20.31 -9.24 -13.40
N GLY A 23 -20.73 -8.40 -12.46
CA GLY A 23 -21.67 -7.30 -12.74
C GLY A 23 -21.11 -6.27 -13.72
N VAL A 24 -19.78 -6.13 -13.80
CA VAL A 24 -19.08 -5.32 -14.80
C VAL A 24 -18.95 -6.05 -16.15
N ILE A 25 -18.74 -7.38 -16.14
CA ILE A 25 -18.53 -8.20 -17.34
C ILE A 25 -19.84 -8.52 -18.08
N VAL A 26 -20.97 -8.72 -17.39
CA VAL A 26 -22.23 -9.16 -18.03
C VAL A 26 -22.86 -8.08 -18.92
N LEU A 27 -22.54 -6.80 -18.72
CA LEU A 27 -22.98 -5.72 -19.62
C LEU A 27 -22.25 -5.71 -20.98
N GLN A 28 -21.26 -6.58 -21.21
CA GLN A 28 -20.44 -6.57 -22.43
C GLN A 28 -20.69 -7.76 -23.39
N THR A 29 -21.67 -8.63 -23.16
CA THR A 29 -21.85 -9.83 -24.01
C THR A 29 -22.99 -9.77 -25.04
N GLU A 30 -23.76 -8.68 -25.12
CA GLU A 30 -24.72 -8.48 -26.20
C GLU A 30 -24.24 -7.43 -27.22
N GLN A 31 -23.12 -7.69 -27.90
CA GLN A 31 -22.80 -7.20 -29.25
C GLN A 31 -21.42 -7.71 -29.69
N ALA A 32 -21.32 -9.02 -29.91
CA ALA A 32 -20.16 -9.59 -30.58
C ALA A 32 -20.29 -9.39 -32.11
N GLY A 33 -19.77 -8.27 -32.61
CA GLY A 33 -19.73 -7.99 -34.04
C GLY A 33 -19.01 -6.69 -34.40
N GLN A 34 -17.72 -6.81 -34.71
CA GLN A 34 -16.87 -5.85 -35.46
C GLN A 34 -16.33 -4.61 -34.71
N TYR A 35 -15.05 -4.31 -35.02
CA TYR A 35 -14.21 -3.15 -34.66
C TYR A 35 -13.48 -3.14 -33.29
N LYS A 36 -12.30 -3.80 -33.25
CA LYS A 36 -11.23 -3.47 -32.28
C LYS A 36 -10.52 -2.17 -32.71
N MET A 37 -11.07 -1.02 -32.37
CA MET A 37 -10.22 0.03 -31.78
C MET A 37 -10.02 -0.37 -30.32
N ALA A 38 -8.79 -0.35 -29.81
CA ALA A 38 -8.58 -0.55 -28.38
C ALA A 38 -9.32 0.58 -27.65
N MET A 39 -10.51 0.28 -27.10
CA MET A 39 -11.27 1.24 -26.30
C MET A 39 -10.39 1.68 -25.15
N ALA A 40 -10.28 2.99 -24.96
CA ALA A 40 -9.61 3.53 -23.78
C ALA A 40 -10.31 2.99 -22.53
N LEU A 41 -9.54 2.46 -21.58
CA LEU A 41 -10.08 1.97 -20.31
C LEU A 41 -10.94 3.06 -19.65
N SER A 42 -12.00 2.66 -18.98
CA SER A 42 -12.78 3.53 -18.12
C SER A 42 -12.01 3.89 -16.84
N VAL A 43 -12.46 4.93 -16.14
CA VAL A 43 -11.94 5.29 -14.81
C VAL A 43 -12.07 4.12 -13.83
N ALA A 44 -13.20 3.39 -13.89
CA ALA A 44 -13.46 2.24 -13.04
C ALA A 44 -12.47 1.09 -13.31
N GLU A 45 -12.21 0.77 -14.59
CA GLU A 45 -11.23 -0.25 -14.96
C GLU A 45 -9.81 0.13 -14.51
N ARG A 46 -9.44 1.41 -14.59
CA ARG A 46 -8.15 1.88 -14.08
C ARG A 46 -8.07 1.83 -12.55
N ALA A 47 -9.15 2.16 -11.84
CA ALA A 47 -9.20 2.03 -10.38
C ALA A 47 -9.03 0.55 -9.94
N VAL A 48 -9.71 -0.38 -10.62
CA VAL A 48 -9.53 -1.82 -10.39
C VAL A 48 -8.09 -2.23 -10.72
N GLY A 49 -7.55 -1.76 -11.85
CA GLY A 49 -6.16 -2.00 -12.25
C GLY A 49 -5.15 -1.50 -11.21
N ALA A 50 -5.38 -0.35 -10.58
CA ALA A 50 -4.54 0.16 -9.50
C ALA A 50 -4.56 -0.76 -8.27
N ILE A 51 -5.74 -1.23 -7.85
CA ILE A 51 -5.89 -2.12 -6.68
C ILE A 51 -5.24 -3.48 -6.94
N VAL A 52 -5.56 -4.11 -8.08
CA VAL A 52 -5.01 -5.42 -8.45
C VAL A 52 -3.51 -5.31 -8.70
N GLY A 53 -3.07 -4.26 -9.40
CA GLY A 53 -1.66 -4.00 -9.67
C GLY A 53 -0.85 -3.85 -8.38
N ALA A 54 -1.36 -3.11 -7.38
CA ALA A 54 -0.72 -2.98 -6.08
C ALA A 54 -0.61 -4.32 -5.35
N ALA A 55 -1.68 -5.12 -5.32
CA ALA A 55 -1.68 -6.44 -4.69
C ALA A 55 -0.73 -7.44 -5.38
N VAL A 56 -0.65 -7.42 -6.71
CA VAL A 56 0.28 -8.24 -7.48
C VAL A 56 1.72 -7.79 -7.24
N ALA A 57 1.97 -6.48 -7.25
CA ALA A 57 3.31 -5.93 -7.03
C ALA A 57 3.86 -6.24 -5.63
N ASP A 58 3.03 -6.16 -4.59
CA ASP A 58 3.44 -6.52 -3.23
C ASP A 58 3.82 -8.01 -3.14
N ALA A 59 2.96 -8.91 -3.62
CA ALA A 59 3.25 -10.35 -3.65
C ALA A 59 4.47 -10.70 -4.52
N ALA A 60 4.68 -10.00 -5.63
CA ALA A 60 5.81 -10.19 -6.52
C ALA A 60 7.14 -9.76 -5.87
N ALA A 61 7.14 -8.65 -5.13
CA ALA A 61 8.34 -8.07 -4.52
C ALA A 61 8.66 -8.64 -3.13
N GLN A 62 7.65 -9.15 -2.41
CA GLN A 62 7.74 -9.69 -1.06
C GLN A 62 8.96 -10.62 -0.82
N PRO A 63 9.30 -11.55 -1.75
CA PRO A 63 10.44 -12.45 -1.56
C PRO A 63 11.81 -11.75 -1.52
N LEU A 64 11.94 -10.56 -2.12
CA LEU A 64 13.21 -9.85 -2.30
C LEU A 64 13.29 -8.50 -1.59
N HIS A 65 12.15 -7.95 -1.13
CA HIS A 65 12.14 -6.62 -0.52
C HIS A 65 12.97 -6.53 0.78
N TRP A 66 13.33 -5.31 1.17
CA TRP A 66 14.19 -5.01 2.34
C TRP A 66 15.61 -5.60 2.30
N ASN A 67 16.10 -6.00 1.12
CA ASN A 67 17.52 -6.27 0.93
C ASN A 67 18.32 -4.97 0.77
N TYR A 68 18.87 -4.46 1.87
CA TYR A 68 19.65 -3.21 1.89
C TYR A 68 21.12 -3.37 1.48
N ASN A 69 21.65 -4.60 1.49
CA ASN A 69 23.00 -4.85 0.96
C ASN A 69 22.93 -4.97 -0.57
N LEU A 70 23.37 -3.93 -1.26
CA LEU A 70 23.28 -3.83 -2.72
C LEU A 70 24.06 -4.92 -3.45
N ASP A 71 25.22 -5.33 -2.95
CA ASP A 71 26.02 -6.37 -3.60
C ASP A 71 25.38 -7.75 -3.44
N LYS A 72 24.80 -8.03 -2.27
CA LYS A 72 23.99 -9.23 -2.06
C LYS A 72 22.77 -9.24 -2.99
N LEU A 73 22.05 -8.13 -3.09
CA LEU A 73 20.89 -8.01 -3.96
C LEU A 73 21.29 -8.21 -5.44
N LYS A 74 22.37 -7.58 -5.91
CA LYS A 74 22.90 -7.78 -7.27
C LYS A 74 23.25 -9.25 -7.53
N ALA A 75 23.89 -9.93 -6.58
CA ALA A 75 24.24 -11.34 -6.72
C ALA A 75 23.00 -12.24 -6.82
N ILE A 76 21.91 -11.93 -6.10
CA ILE A 76 20.63 -12.65 -6.21
C ILE A 76 20.00 -12.38 -7.58
N LEU A 77 19.89 -11.11 -7.97
CA LEU A 77 19.27 -10.71 -9.24
C LEU A 77 20.03 -11.24 -10.47
N ALA A 78 21.34 -11.44 -10.37
CA ALA A 78 22.14 -12.03 -11.45
C ALA A 78 21.82 -13.53 -11.70
N GLN A 79 21.17 -14.21 -10.76
CA GLN A 79 20.84 -15.64 -10.86
C GLN A 79 19.47 -15.89 -11.51
N VAL A 80 18.60 -14.88 -11.60
CA VAL A 80 17.24 -15.02 -12.11
C VAL A 80 16.95 -13.99 -13.21
N PRO A 81 16.36 -14.41 -14.35
CA PRO A 81 16.00 -13.46 -15.41
C PRO A 81 14.78 -12.60 -15.06
N CYS A 82 13.90 -13.10 -14.19
CA CYS A 82 12.69 -12.42 -13.72
C CYS A 82 12.70 -12.45 -12.18
N PRO A 83 12.91 -11.30 -11.51
CA PRO A 83 13.01 -11.24 -10.06
C PRO A 83 11.66 -11.29 -9.34
N GLU A 84 10.55 -11.04 -10.05
CA GLU A 84 9.20 -11.13 -9.50
C GLU A 84 8.87 -12.56 -9.08
N PHE A 85 8.18 -12.71 -7.94
CA PHE A 85 7.78 -14.01 -7.42
C PHE A 85 8.99 -14.97 -7.25
N HIS A 86 10.10 -14.44 -6.73
CA HIS A 86 11.31 -15.23 -6.55
C HIS A 86 11.02 -16.50 -5.71
N PRO A 87 11.22 -17.73 -6.24
CA PRO A 87 10.69 -18.96 -5.63
C PRO A 87 11.17 -19.22 -4.19
N GLN A 88 12.43 -18.87 -3.91
CA GLN A 88 13.01 -18.96 -2.58
C GLN A 88 13.15 -17.56 -1.99
N SER A 89 12.43 -17.25 -0.91
CA SER A 89 12.52 -15.93 -0.29
C SER A 89 13.96 -15.60 0.12
N ALA A 90 14.48 -14.49 -0.42
CA ALA A 90 15.77 -13.91 -0.04
C ALA A 90 15.60 -12.70 0.88
N ASN A 91 14.39 -12.48 1.42
CA ASN A 91 14.09 -11.46 2.41
C ASN A 91 15.02 -11.65 3.64
N PRO A 92 15.63 -10.61 4.21
CA PRO A 92 16.51 -10.81 5.37
C PRO A 92 15.79 -10.87 6.72
N PHE A 93 14.48 -10.54 6.78
CA PHE A 93 13.75 -10.32 8.02
C PHE A 93 12.69 -11.38 8.33
N TYR A 94 11.95 -11.87 7.34
CA TYR A 94 10.86 -12.82 7.57
C TYR A 94 10.63 -13.76 6.39
N ARG A 95 9.89 -14.85 6.62
CA ARG A 95 9.58 -15.88 5.62
C ARG A 95 8.06 -16.04 5.48
N ARG A 96 7.59 -15.92 4.24
CA ARG A 96 6.24 -16.28 3.78
C ARG A 96 6.35 -17.00 2.45
N ASP A 97 5.31 -17.74 2.10
CA ASP A 97 5.25 -18.41 0.80
C ASP A 97 5.18 -17.38 -0.32
N THR A 98 5.92 -17.65 -1.40
CA THR A 98 5.92 -16.78 -2.58
C THR A 98 4.51 -16.69 -3.16
N GLY A 99 4.06 -15.46 -3.44
CA GLY A 99 2.70 -15.17 -3.88
C GLY A 99 1.75 -14.77 -2.75
N GLN A 100 2.14 -14.92 -1.48
CA GLN A 100 1.46 -14.26 -0.37
C GLN A 100 1.81 -12.78 -0.34
N GLN A 101 0.90 -11.99 0.24
CA GLN A 101 1.15 -10.58 0.52
C GLN A 101 2.25 -10.43 1.58
N SER A 102 2.81 -9.25 1.69
CA SER A 102 3.52 -8.76 2.87
C SER A 102 2.53 -8.11 3.84
N CYS A 103 3.03 -7.59 4.97
CA CYS A 103 2.20 -6.79 5.86
C CYS A 103 1.71 -5.47 5.23
N TYR A 104 2.35 -4.99 4.15
CA TYR A 104 1.84 -3.85 3.38
C TYR A 104 0.56 -4.23 2.61
N GLY A 105 0.62 -5.33 1.86
CA GLY A 105 -0.52 -5.86 1.12
C GLY A 105 -1.69 -6.26 2.00
N ASP A 106 -1.42 -6.88 3.16
CA ASP A 106 -2.48 -7.23 4.12
C ASP A 106 -3.17 -6.00 4.70
N GLN A 107 -2.43 -4.90 4.96
CA GLN A 107 -3.05 -3.63 5.37
C GLN A 107 -3.93 -3.04 4.27
N ALA A 108 -3.49 -3.10 3.01
CA ALA A 108 -4.26 -2.65 1.86
C ALA A 108 -5.54 -3.47 1.69
N TYR A 109 -5.46 -4.80 1.91
CA TYR A 109 -6.62 -5.68 1.84
C TYR A 109 -7.66 -5.35 2.94
N VAL A 110 -7.23 -5.12 4.18
CA VAL A 110 -8.13 -4.71 5.27
C VAL A 110 -8.85 -3.40 4.94
N LEU A 111 -8.14 -2.42 4.37
CA LEU A 111 -8.75 -1.17 3.92
C LEU A 111 -9.77 -1.41 2.79
N LEU A 112 -9.41 -2.22 1.79
CA LEU A 112 -10.30 -2.58 0.69
C LEU A 112 -11.58 -3.26 1.20
N GLU A 113 -11.45 -4.22 2.12
CA GLU A 113 -12.57 -4.95 2.70
C GLU A 113 -13.52 -4.01 3.47
N SER A 114 -12.97 -3.10 4.28
CA SER A 114 -13.76 -2.10 5.00
C SER A 114 -14.54 -1.19 4.04
N LEU A 115 -13.87 -0.68 3.00
CA LEU A 115 -14.49 0.18 1.99
C LEU A 115 -15.59 -0.53 1.21
N ALA A 116 -15.38 -1.80 0.87
CA ALA A 116 -16.35 -2.60 0.12
C ALA A 116 -17.61 -2.90 0.94
N GLU A 117 -17.45 -3.29 2.21
CA GLU A 117 -18.57 -3.64 3.09
C GLU A 117 -19.32 -2.39 3.61
N CYS A 118 -18.63 -1.26 3.81
CA CYS A 118 -19.25 -0.03 4.28
C CYS A 118 -19.73 0.91 3.15
N GLY A 119 -19.36 0.65 1.89
CA GLY A 119 -19.66 1.53 0.76
C GLY A 119 -18.87 2.84 0.74
N GLY A 120 -17.88 3.01 1.62
CA GLY A 120 -17.09 4.23 1.83
C GLY A 120 -16.21 4.09 3.06
N LEU A 121 -15.42 5.12 3.37
CA LEU A 121 -14.58 5.10 4.56
C LEU A 121 -15.44 5.12 5.82
N ASN A 122 -15.28 4.10 6.65
CA ASN A 122 -15.77 4.06 8.01
C ASN A 122 -14.58 3.78 8.93
N VAL A 123 -14.09 4.82 9.61
CA VAL A 123 -12.88 4.76 10.45
C VAL A 123 -13.03 3.73 11.57
N GLU A 124 -14.21 3.62 12.18
CA GLU A 124 -14.45 2.69 13.28
C GLU A 124 -14.52 1.23 12.81
N ASP A 125 -15.09 0.98 11.62
CA ASP A 125 -15.02 -0.35 11.00
C ASP A 125 -13.57 -0.71 10.62
N LEU A 126 -12.83 0.23 10.04
CA LEU A 126 -11.43 0.05 9.67
C LEU A 126 -10.56 -0.28 10.90
N LYS A 127 -10.73 0.43 12.02
CA LYS A 127 -10.06 0.12 13.30
C LYS A 127 -10.38 -1.30 13.76
N LYS A 128 -11.65 -1.70 13.75
CA LYS A 128 -12.08 -3.05 14.18
C LYS A 128 -11.48 -4.15 13.31
N ARG A 129 -11.48 -3.98 11.98
CA ARG A 129 -10.88 -4.95 11.05
C ARG A 129 -9.37 -5.00 11.18
N THR A 130 -8.72 -3.86 11.36
CA THR A 130 -7.27 -3.78 11.62
C THR A 130 -6.92 -4.52 12.92
N LEU A 131 -7.68 -4.30 14.01
CA LEU A 131 -7.50 -5.04 15.25
C LEU A 131 -7.70 -6.55 15.06
N LYS A 132 -8.73 -6.96 14.31
CA LYS A 132 -8.97 -8.38 14.02
C LYS A 132 -7.84 -9.02 13.19
N ALA A 133 -7.34 -8.31 12.18
CA ALA A 133 -6.34 -8.83 11.25
C ALA A 133 -4.93 -8.88 11.84
N PHE A 134 -4.59 -7.94 12.73
CA PHE A 134 -3.22 -7.79 13.24
C PHE A 134 -3.09 -7.93 14.75
N GLY A 135 -4.19 -8.02 15.50
CA GLY A 135 -4.21 -8.11 16.97
C GLY A 135 -4.14 -9.54 17.52
N PRO A 136 -4.56 -9.76 18.78
CA PRO A 136 -4.48 -11.06 19.44
C PRO A 136 -5.17 -12.18 18.67
N GLY A 137 -4.50 -13.33 18.55
CA GLY A 137 -4.98 -14.51 17.82
C GLY A 137 -4.88 -14.45 16.29
N SER A 138 -4.32 -13.38 15.73
CA SER A 138 -4.00 -13.30 14.29
C SER A 138 -2.72 -14.07 13.94
N GLU A 139 -2.44 -14.26 12.65
CA GLU A 139 -1.15 -14.81 12.18
C GLU A 139 0.05 -13.94 12.58
N TYR A 140 -0.19 -12.66 12.86
CA TYR A 140 0.83 -11.73 13.33
C TYR A 140 1.10 -11.86 14.82
N ASP A 141 0.26 -12.56 15.57
CA ASP A 141 0.34 -12.69 17.03
C ASP A 141 1.39 -13.71 17.47
N THR A 142 2.65 -13.34 17.25
CA THR A 142 3.82 -14.15 17.59
C THR A 142 4.69 -13.44 18.64
N PRO A 143 5.50 -14.17 19.42
CA PRO A 143 6.38 -13.55 20.42
C PRO A 143 7.36 -12.50 19.85
N VAL A 144 7.81 -12.65 18.60
CA VAL A 144 8.71 -11.65 17.96
C VAL A 144 7.94 -10.40 17.52
N ASN A 145 6.66 -10.56 17.18
CA ASN A 145 5.78 -9.48 16.78
C ASN A 145 5.06 -8.81 17.95
N ASP A 146 5.22 -9.28 19.18
CA ASP A 146 4.59 -8.71 20.36
C ASP A 146 4.82 -7.19 20.43
N PRO A 147 3.75 -6.36 20.42
CA PRO A 147 3.88 -4.92 20.53
C PRO A 147 4.60 -4.51 21.83
N TYR A 148 4.45 -5.27 22.91
CA TYR A 148 4.99 -4.98 24.24
C TYR A 148 6.41 -5.52 24.47
N ARG A 149 7.00 -6.19 23.48
CA ARG A 149 8.38 -6.69 23.56
C ARG A 149 9.36 -5.57 23.92
N GLU A 150 10.13 -5.76 24.99
CA GLU A 150 11.05 -4.75 25.52
C GLU A 150 12.12 -4.33 24.51
N LYS A 151 12.33 -3.00 24.39
CA LYS A 151 13.44 -2.45 23.61
C LYS A 151 14.75 -2.76 24.34
N GLY A 152 15.67 -3.48 23.68
CA GLY A 152 16.98 -3.84 24.23
C GLY A 152 17.12 -5.31 24.66
N GLY A 153 16.03 -6.09 24.64
CA GLY A 153 16.11 -7.54 24.84
C GLY A 153 16.84 -8.28 23.70
N PRO A 154 17.14 -9.59 23.87
CA PRO A 154 17.84 -10.39 22.87
C PRO A 154 17.19 -10.29 21.50
N ARG A 155 17.96 -9.92 20.46
CA ARG A 155 17.44 -9.79 19.09
C ARG A 155 16.94 -11.16 18.60
N PRO A 156 15.80 -11.22 17.88
CA PRO A 156 15.35 -12.47 17.30
C PRO A 156 16.38 -12.97 16.28
N GLN A 157 16.50 -14.29 16.15
CA GLN A 157 17.17 -14.87 15.00
C GLN A 157 16.37 -14.48 13.75
N LEU A 158 17.03 -13.83 12.81
CA LEU A 158 16.45 -13.48 11.52
C LEU A 158 16.96 -14.42 10.43
N PRO A 159 16.13 -14.71 9.41
CA PRO A 159 14.74 -14.29 9.26
C PRO A 159 13.80 -15.02 10.25
N ILE A 160 12.69 -14.40 10.63
CA ILE A 160 11.62 -15.10 11.37
C ILE A 160 10.79 -15.98 10.43
N GLU A 161 10.20 -17.03 10.97
CA GLU A 161 9.13 -17.77 10.30
C GLU A 161 7.79 -17.03 10.47
N GLY A 162 7.05 -16.87 9.37
CA GLY A 162 5.77 -16.14 9.36
C GLY A 162 5.91 -14.65 9.08
N PRO A 163 4.82 -13.88 9.24
CA PRO A 163 4.76 -12.49 8.82
C PRO A 163 5.44 -11.53 9.81
N TRP A 164 5.88 -10.38 9.33
CA TRP A 164 6.47 -9.31 10.15
C TRP A 164 5.44 -8.21 10.46
N ARG A 165 5.14 -7.96 11.75
CA ARG A 165 4.23 -6.89 12.18
C ARG A 165 4.97 -5.54 12.21
N HIS A 166 4.48 -4.57 11.45
CA HIS A 166 5.09 -3.24 11.33
C HIS A 166 4.99 -2.42 12.62
N ALA A 167 5.87 -1.41 12.77
CA ALA A 167 5.90 -0.55 13.94
C ALA A 167 4.62 0.29 14.08
N SER A 168 4.10 0.81 12.96
CA SER A 168 2.78 1.43 12.83
C SER A 168 1.66 0.61 13.51
N LEU A 169 1.57 -0.69 13.17
CA LEU A 169 0.58 -1.61 13.72
C LEU A 169 0.83 -1.95 15.20
N LYS A 170 2.09 -2.09 15.62
CA LYS A 170 2.41 -2.31 17.05
C LYS A 170 1.95 -1.13 17.91
N SER A 171 2.15 0.09 17.41
CA SER A 171 1.70 1.31 18.08
C SER A 171 0.17 1.43 18.07
N PHE A 172 -0.47 1.11 16.93
CA PHE A 172 -1.92 1.02 16.81
C PHE A 172 -2.53 0.13 17.90
N LEU A 173 -2.02 -1.10 18.07
CA LEU A 173 -2.50 -2.03 19.09
C LEU A 173 -2.36 -1.45 20.51
N LYS A 174 -1.21 -0.84 20.83
CA LYS A 174 -1.01 -0.17 22.13
C LYS A 174 -1.98 0.97 22.38
N ASN A 175 -2.25 1.77 21.35
CA ASN A 175 -3.15 2.91 21.47
C ASN A 175 -4.61 2.45 21.63
N VAL A 176 -5.00 1.37 20.95
CA VAL A 176 -6.31 0.72 21.14
C VAL A 176 -6.44 0.17 22.57
N ASP A 177 -5.43 -0.56 23.06
CA ASP A 177 -5.43 -1.12 24.41
C ASP A 177 -5.49 -0.02 25.49
N ALA A 178 -4.86 1.13 25.23
CA ALA A 178 -4.91 2.31 26.09
C ALA A 178 -6.21 3.12 25.97
N GLY A 179 -7.15 2.71 25.11
CA GLY A 179 -8.43 3.40 24.92
C GLY A 179 -8.31 4.79 24.26
N LYS A 180 -7.26 5.04 23.49
CA LYS A 180 -7.09 6.32 22.78
C LYS A 180 -8.04 6.43 21.60
N GLU A 181 -8.56 7.64 21.38
CA GLU A 181 -9.37 7.98 20.21
C GLU A 181 -8.52 7.97 18.93
N GLU A 182 -7.35 8.63 18.98
CA GLU A 182 -6.34 8.61 17.94
C GLU A 182 -5.43 7.38 18.10
N THR A 183 -5.56 6.45 17.17
CA THR A 183 -4.88 5.15 17.25
C THR A 183 -3.56 5.11 16.48
N GLY A 184 -3.31 6.02 15.55
CA GLY A 184 -2.12 6.01 14.71
C GLY A 184 -0.81 6.24 15.47
N CYS A 185 0.29 5.73 14.94
CA CYS A 185 1.62 5.93 15.49
C CYS A 185 2.14 7.34 15.19
N ALA A 186 2.51 8.12 16.20
CA ALA A 186 3.06 9.47 16.02
C ALA A 186 4.50 9.48 15.45
N ASP A 187 5.26 8.41 15.72
CA ASP A 187 6.70 8.34 15.41
C ASP A 187 7.00 7.56 14.13
N ASP A 188 6.02 6.84 13.57
CA ASP A 188 6.24 6.00 12.40
C ASP A 188 6.12 6.84 11.12
N ASN A 189 7.24 6.97 10.42
CA ASN A 189 7.35 7.67 9.14
C ASN A 189 7.71 6.72 7.99
N GLN A 190 7.30 5.45 8.09
CA GLN A 190 7.54 4.44 7.07
C GLN A 190 6.52 4.54 5.92
N ILE A 191 6.79 3.81 4.83
CA ILE A 191 6.02 3.89 3.57
C ILE A 191 4.63 3.22 3.63
N ASP A 192 4.20 2.69 4.78
CA ASP A 192 2.95 1.94 4.95
C ASP A 192 1.75 2.67 4.32
N GLY A 193 1.60 3.98 4.58
CA GLY A 193 0.53 4.79 4.03
C GLY A 193 0.47 4.76 2.50
N ILE A 194 1.62 4.89 1.84
CA ILE A 194 1.73 4.84 0.38
C ILE A 194 1.39 3.46 -0.15
N THR A 195 1.87 2.39 0.49
CA THR A 195 1.67 1.02 -0.03
C THR A 195 0.20 0.55 0.01
N LYS A 196 -0.64 1.17 0.84
CA LYS A 196 -2.05 0.81 0.99
C LYS A 196 -3.05 1.79 0.39
N LEU A 197 -2.60 2.82 -0.33
CA LEU A 197 -3.50 3.89 -0.81
C LEU A 197 -4.46 3.47 -1.94
N ALA A 198 -4.15 2.39 -2.69
CA ALA A 198 -4.85 2.09 -3.93
C ALA A 198 -6.38 1.87 -3.76
N PRO A 199 -6.86 1.13 -2.74
CA PRO A 199 -8.30 0.97 -2.50
C PRO A 199 -9.04 2.28 -2.25
N ILE A 200 -8.47 3.16 -1.42
CA ILE A 200 -9.15 4.40 -1.04
C ILE A 200 -9.10 5.45 -2.15
N VAL A 201 -7.98 5.58 -2.86
CA VAL A 201 -7.91 6.45 -4.05
C VAL A 201 -8.82 5.92 -5.14
N GLY A 202 -8.84 4.60 -5.38
CA GLY A 202 -9.77 3.99 -6.33
C GLY A 202 -11.25 4.26 -6.01
N ARG A 203 -11.62 4.31 -4.73
CA ARG A 203 -13.00 4.60 -4.28
C ARG A 203 -13.40 6.07 -4.41
N TYR A 204 -12.43 6.98 -4.28
CA TYR A 204 -12.68 8.42 -4.18
C TYR A 204 -12.09 9.27 -5.31
N ALA A 205 -11.40 8.69 -6.29
CA ALA A 205 -10.82 9.41 -7.41
C ALA A 205 -11.85 10.33 -8.11
N GLY A 206 -11.47 11.59 -8.31
CA GLY A 206 -12.30 12.64 -8.89
C GLY A 206 -13.24 13.33 -7.91
N LYS A 207 -13.32 12.87 -6.65
CA LYS A 207 -14.20 13.46 -5.64
C LYS A 207 -13.45 14.52 -4.82
N PRO A 208 -14.11 15.63 -4.44
CA PRO A 208 -13.46 16.72 -3.70
C PRO A 208 -12.90 16.29 -2.34
N GLU A 209 -13.49 15.28 -1.71
CA GLU A 209 -13.11 14.75 -0.40
C GLU A 209 -12.01 13.65 -0.45
N MET A 210 -11.47 13.31 -1.63
CA MET A 210 -10.53 12.18 -1.77
C MET A 210 -9.35 12.25 -0.80
N LEU A 211 -8.68 13.40 -0.72
CA LEU A 211 -7.50 13.59 0.12
C LEU A 211 -7.83 13.54 1.62
N GLU A 212 -8.96 14.11 2.03
CA GLU A 212 -9.45 14.03 3.41
C GLU A 212 -9.68 12.56 3.81
N LYS A 213 -10.32 11.78 2.93
CA LYS A 213 -10.58 10.36 3.20
C LYS A 213 -9.30 9.54 3.22
N VAL A 214 -8.32 9.84 2.34
CA VAL A 214 -6.99 9.23 2.41
C VAL A 214 -6.35 9.51 3.76
N GLU A 215 -6.29 10.77 4.18
CA GLU A 215 -5.71 11.18 5.45
C GLU A 215 -6.36 10.45 6.64
N ASP A 216 -7.69 10.49 6.75
CA ASP A 216 -8.48 9.80 7.78
C ASP A 216 -8.11 8.30 7.88
N ALA A 217 -7.98 7.62 6.74
CA ALA A 217 -7.69 6.20 6.70
C ALA A 217 -6.24 5.87 7.11
N ILE A 218 -5.26 6.70 6.72
CA ILE A 218 -3.86 6.48 7.10
C ILE A 218 -3.64 6.77 8.58
N ARG A 219 -4.30 7.81 9.13
CA ARG A 219 -4.25 8.18 10.55
C ARG A 219 -4.74 7.09 11.50
N VAL A 220 -5.45 6.07 11.01
CA VAL A 220 -5.76 4.87 11.80
C VAL A 220 -4.51 4.19 12.33
N THR A 221 -3.44 4.07 11.54
CA THR A 221 -2.20 3.36 11.93
C THR A 221 -0.95 4.25 11.97
N GLN A 222 -0.95 5.39 11.28
CA GLN A 222 0.18 6.33 11.22
C GLN A 222 -0.33 7.76 11.40
N ASN A 223 0.01 8.40 12.51
CA ASN A 223 -0.40 9.76 12.84
C ASN A 223 0.83 10.69 12.83
N ASN A 224 1.54 10.72 11.71
CA ASN A 224 2.79 11.45 11.52
C ASN A 224 2.70 12.36 10.30
N ASP A 225 2.78 13.68 10.49
CA ASP A 225 2.49 14.64 9.42
C ASP A 225 3.42 14.55 8.19
N PRO A 226 4.74 14.32 8.33
CA PRO A 226 5.60 13.99 7.18
C PRO A 226 5.07 12.79 6.38
N CYS A 227 4.75 11.68 7.04
CA CYS A 227 4.21 10.48 6.40
C CYS A 227 2.87 10.75 5.70
N ILE A 228 1.97 11.49 6.35
CA ILE A 228 0.67 11.87 5.78
C ILE A 228 0.88 12.74 4.53
N THR A 229 1.73 13.76 4.60
CA THR A 229 1.98 14.67 3.47
C THR A 229 2.54 13.93 2.26
N GLU A 230 3.52 13.05 2.45
CA GLU A 230 4.06 12.22 1.37
C GLU A 230 3.01 11.28 0.79
N THR A 231 2.17 10.69 1.65
CA THR A 231 1.09 9.80 1.20
C THR A 231 0.03 10.55 0.39
N LEU A 232 -0.31 11.78 0.76
CA LEU A 232 -1.26 12.62 0.02
C LEU A 232 -0.69 13.04 -1.34
N ALA A 233 0.60 13.34 -1.44
CA ALA A 233 1.24 13.57 -2.73
C ALA A 233 1.21 12.32 -3.62
N ALA A 234 1.48 11.14 -3.06
CA ALA A 234 1.36 9.86 -3.78
C ALA A 234 -0.10 9.58 -4.21
N ALA A 235 -1.08 9.94 -3.39
CA ALA A 235 -2.49 9.81 -3.73
C ALA A 235 -2.89 10.69 -4.92
N ARG A 236 -2.39 11.94 -5.00
CA ARG A 236 -2.58 12.81 -6.18
C ARG A 236 -2.00 12.19 -7.45
N ILE A 237 -0.81 11.58 -7.35
CA ILE A 237 -0.18 10.89 -8.50
C ILE A 237 -1.04 9.72 -8.95
N LEU A 238 -1.47 8.84 -8.02
CA LEU A 238 -2.31 7.70 -8.40
C LEU A 238 -3.66 8.15 -8.96
N GLU A 239 -4.30 9.15 -8.35
CA GLU A 239 -5.55 9.72 -8.84
C GLU A 239 -5.40 10.23 -10.28
N HIS A 240 -4.29 10.92 -10.60
CA HIS A 240 -4.03 11.39 -11.96
C HIS A 240 -4.07 10.25 -12.97
N TYR A 241 -3.41 9.12 -12.68
CA TYR A 241 -3.43 7.96 -13.57
C TYR A 241 -4.80 7.28 -13.61
N ILE A 242 -5.54 7.22 -12.50
CA ILE A 242 -6.90 6.66 -12.47
C ILE A 242 -7.85 7.50 -13.32
N LEU A 243 -7.73 8.83 -13.27
CA LEU A 243 -8.60 9.72 -14.03
C LEU A 243 -8.23 9.79 -15.51
N ASN A 244 -6.93 9.86 -15.82
CA ASN A 244 -6.46 10.24 -17.16
C ASN A 244 -5.80 9.09 -17.94
N GLY A 245 -5.44 7.98 -17.29
CA GLY A 245 -4.60 6.94 -17.89
C GLY A 245 -3.13 7.33 -17.94
N PRO A 246 -2.29 6.61 -18.73
CA PRO A 246 -0.86 6.91 -18.85
C PRO A 246 -0.62 8.33 -19.34
N ASP A 247 0.11 9.12 -18.55
CA ASP A 247 0.44 10.50 -18.88
C ASP A 247 1.88 10.83 -18.45
N PRO A 248 2.81 11.12 -19.38
CA PRO A 248 4.18 11.51 -19.04
C PRO A 248 4.26 12.83 -18.26
N LYS A 249 3.18 13.62 -18.20
CA LYS A 249 3.08 14.89 -17.46
C LYS A 249 2.39 14.74 -16.10
N ALA A 250 2.11 13.52 -15.63
CA ALA A 250 1.45 13.30 -14.34
C ALA A 250 2.16 14.01 -13.19
N LEU A 251 3.50 13.93 -13.14
CA LEU A 251 4.29 14.58 -12.10
C LEU A 251 4.19 16.12 -12.17
N ASP A 252 4.16 16.69 -13.38
CA ASP A 252 4.00 18.13 -13.59
C ASP A 252 2.61 18.62 -13.16
N ALA A 253 1.58 17.83 -13.43
CA ALA A 253 0.23 18.12 -12.98
C ALA A 253 0.14 18.13 -11.44
N VAL A 254 0.78 17.17 -10.77
CA VAL A 254 0.80 17.10 -9.31
C VAL A 254 1.64 18.22 -8.69
N LEU A 255 2.81 18.54 -9.23
CA LEU A 255 3.62 19.68 -8.80
C LEU A 255 2.82 20.99 -8.87
N LYS A 256 2.11 21.21 -9.99
CA LYS A 256 1.22 22.37 -10.15
C LYS A 256 0.10 22.40 -9.10
N GLN A 257 -0.44 21.26 -8.68
CA GLN A 257 -1.43 21.22 -7.60
C GLN A 257 -0.82 21.56 -6.24
N LEU A 258 0.41 21.11 -5.96
CA LEU A 258 1.09 21.40 -4.70
C LEU A 258 1.51 22.87 -4.60
N ASP A 259 1.87 23.49 -5.73
CA ASP A 259 2.24 24.91 -5.81
C ASP A 259 1.03 25.86 -5.77
N ASP A 260 -0.19 25.36 -5.96
CA ASP A 260 -1.41 26.18 -5.93
C ASP A 260 -1.69 26.68 -4.50
N PRO A 261 -1.71 28.01 -4.26
CA PRO A 261 -2.04 28.58 -2.95
C PRO A 261 -3.46 28.27 -2.47
N SER A 262 -4.36 27.92 -3.40
CA SER A 262 -5.76 27.58 -3.14
C SER A 262 -6.05 26.08 -3.22
N ARG A 263 -5.00 25.23 -3.21
CA ARG A 263 -5.13 23.78 -3.32
C ARG A 263 -6.02 23.19 -2.22
N LYS A 264 -6.70 22.09 -2.57
CA LYS A 264 -7.49 21.29 -1.62
C LYS A 264 -6.57 20.53 -0.67
N ASN A 265 -6.96 20.47 0.60
CA ASN A 265 -6.25 19.79 1.69
C ASN A 265 -4.75 20.23 1.74
N PRO A 266 -4.48 21.51 2.06
CA PRO A 266 -3.11 22.01 2.18
C PRO A 266 -2.44 21.42 3.43
N GLN A 267 -1.22 20.93 3.27
CA GLN A 267 -0.37 20.45 4.35
C GLN A 267 0.80 21.42 4.57
N GLU A 268 1.30 21.48 5.81
CA GLU A 268 2.44 22.35 6.16
C GLU A 268 3.71 21.99 5.39
N LEU A 269 3.90 20.69 5.11
CA LEU A 269 5.10 20.14 4.48
C LEU A 269 5.00 20.02 2.95
N ASP A 270 3.93 20.50 2.32
CA ASP A 270 3.73 20.37 0.87
C ASP A 270 4.89 20.95 0.04
N ARG A 271 5.47 22.08 0.49
CA ARG A 271 6.63 22.69 -0.19
C ARG A 271 7.87 21.80 -0.16
N ALA A 272 8.09 21.10 0.96
CA ALA A 272 9.21 20.17 1.08
C ALA A 272 9.00 18.96 0.16
N VAL A 273 7.79 18.40 0.15
CA VAL A 273 7.44 17.27 -0.73
C VAL A 273 7.52 17.67 -2.22
N ALA A 274 7.05 18.87 -2.59
CA ALA A 274 7.24 19.40 -3.94
C ALA A 274 8.72 19.52 -4.32
N GLY A 275 9.58 19.97 -3.39
CA GLY A 275 11.03 19.98 -3.54
C GLY A 275 11.61 18.58 -3.82
N HIS A 276 11.18 17.55 -3.09
CA HIS A 276 11.59 16.16 -3.35
C HIS A 276 11.12 15.66 -4.72
N LEU A 277 9.89 15.98 -5.12
CA LEU A 277 9.37 15.62 -6.45
C LEU A 277 10.12 16.32 -7.58
N HIS A 278 10.54 17.57 -7.40
CA HIS A 278 11.44 18.25 -8.33
C HIS A 278 12.78 17.54 -8.46
N GLN A 279 13.40 17.13 -7.34
CA GLN A 279 14.63 16.35 -7.37
C GLN A 279 14.44 15.03 -8.12
N VAL A 280 13.33 14.31 -7.90
CA VAL A 280 13.04 13.09 -8.67
C VAL A 280 13.00 13.41 -10.16
N LYS A 281 12.29 14.47 -10.57
CA LYS A 281 12.16 14.89 -11.97
C LYS A 281 13.52 15.22 -12.62
N GLU A 282 14.39 15.94 -11.92
CA GLU A 282 15.75 16.27 -12.39
C GLU A 282 16.64 15.04 -12.62
N HIS A 283 16.29 13.92 -11.97
CA HIS A 283 17.08 12.70 -11.96
C HIS A 283 16.46 11.55 -12.76
N MET A 284 15.27 11.72 -13.36
CA MET A 284 14.55 10.65 -14.08
C MET A 284 15.33 10.03 -15.25
N SER A 285 16.26 10.76 -15.87
CA SER A 285 17.08 10.27 -16.98
C SER A 285 18.36 9.57 -16.54
N LYS A 286 18.71 9.63 -15.26
CA LYS A 286 19.94 9.05 -14.72
C LYS A 286 19.69 7.64 -14.18
N THR A 287 20.64 6.75 -14.39
CA THR A 287 20.62 5.39 -13.86
C THR A 287 20.94 5.38 -12.36
N PRO A 288 20.54 4.33 -11.61
CA PRO A 288 20.96 4.17 -10.21
C PRO A 288 22.49 4.22 -10.02
N GLN A 289 23.25 3.69 -10.98
CA GLN A 289 24.72 3.68 -10.96
C GLN A 289 25.31 5.11 -11.05
N GLU A 290 24.65 6.01 -11.78
CA GLU A 290 25.03 7.42 -11.87
C GLU A 290 24.55 8.22 -10.65
N LEU A 291 23.36 7.91 -10.13
CA LEU A 291 22.70 8.66 -9.06
C LEU A 291 23.26 8.37 -7.68
N ILE A 292 23.44 7.09 -7.34
CA ILE A 292 23.78 6.68 -5.97
C ILE A 292 25.07 7.37 -5.49
N PRO A 293 26.19 7.36 -6.24
CA PRO A 293 27.41 8.03 -5.79
C PRO A 293 27.29 9.55 -5.70
N ALA A 294 26.40 10.17 -6.48
CA ALA A 294 26.25 11.62 -6.57
C ALA A 294 25.31 12.21 -5.51
N VAL A 295 24.23 11.49 -5.20
CA VAL A 295 23.15 11.94 -4.30
C VAL A 295 23.28 11.33 -2.91
N PHE A 296 23.83 10.11 -2.80
CA PHE A 296 24.03 9.40 -1.54
C PHE A 296 25.52 9.07 -1.33
N PRO A 297 26.42 10.08 -1.26
CA PRO A 297 27.83 9.83 -1.03
C PRO A 297 28.01 9.22 0.38
N ASN A 298 28.31 7.92 0.42
CA ASN A 298 28.66 7.11 1.60
C ASN A 298 28.45 7.79 2.97
N THR A 299 27.24 7.65 3.54
CA THR A 299 27.05 7.61 5.00
C THR A 299 27.25 6.20 5.52
#